data_AF-A0A2E9YPX9-F1
#
_entry.id   AF-A0A2E9YPX9-F1
#
_cell.length_a   1.000
_cell.length_b   1.000
_cell.length_c   1.000
_cell.angle_alpha   90.00
_cell.angle_beta   90.00
_cell.angle_gamma   90.00
#
_symmetry.space_group_name_H-M   'P 1'
#
loop_
_entity.id
_entity.type
_entity.pdbx_description
1 polymer ?
#
loop_
_entity_poly.entity_id
_entity_poly.type
_entity_poly.pdbx_seq_one_letter_code
_entity_poly.pdbx_strand_id
1 'polypeptide(L)'
;MSINNPITLEQFIWDSDPTDKDNNFKNDVALYTQEDPLPTVKRLSQSLDIPMGSIVRYVLCKWAMSGSESLLDLGPDMVKKVSDIFDLAESVGTDKEKLKAYGSVKEIMSWMKVPLDDPNYRN
;
A
#
# COMPACT_ATOMS: atom_id res chain seq x y z
N MET A 1 25.94 -2.38 -3.12
CA MET A 1 25.96 -0.90 -3.13
C MET A 1 25.57 -0.40 -1.75
N SER A 2 26.52 0.22 -1.02
CA SER A 2 26.25 0.84 0.28
C SER A 2 25.89 2.31 0.04
N ILE A 3 24.73 2.74 0.52
CA ILE A 3 24.29 4.14 0.44
C ILE A 3 24.68 4.77 1.77
N ASN A 4 25.63 5.70 1.77
CA ASN A 4 26.12 6.36 2.99
C ASN A 4 25.40 7.69 3.24
N ASN A 5 24.08 7.63 3.42
CA ASN A 5 23.29 8.76 3.91
C ASN A 5 22.64 8.33 5.23
N PRO A 6 23.21 8.69 6.40
CA PRO A 6 22.61 8.35 7.68
C PRO A 6 21.28 9.09 7.85
N ILE A 7 20.26 8.38 8.35
CA ILE A 7 18.93 8.90 8.65
C ILE A 7 18.68 8.71 10.15
N THR A 8 18.17 9.74 10.81
CA THR A 8 17.70 9.66 12.20
C THR A 8 16.25 9.20 12.20
N LEU A 9 15.93 8.18 13.00
CA LEU A 9 14.54 7.83 13.30
C LEU A 9 14.09 8.73 14.44
N GLU A 10 13.20 9.68 14.14
CA GLU A 10 12.69 10.66 15.09
C GLU A 10 11.18 10.61 15.19
N GLN A 11 10.66 10.98 16.36
CA GLN A 11 9.24 11.15 16.56
C GLN A 11 8.76 12.37 15.80
N PHE A 12 7.64 12.24 15.08
CA PHE A 12 6.97 13.36 14.46
C PHE A 12 5.90 13.92 15.41
N ILE A 13 6.11 15.13 15.92
CA ILE A 13 5.15 15.83 16.78
C ILE A 13 4.23 16.68 15.90
N TRP A 14 2.93 16.43 15.99
CA TRP A 14 1.92 17.08 15.16
C TRP A 14 0.65 17.35 15.96
N ASP A 15 0.14 18.58 15.83
CA ASP A 15 -1.19 18.95 16.30
C ASP A 15 -2.16 18.88 15.12
N SER A 16 -3.24 18.09 15.26
CA SER A 16 -4.20 17.85 14.19
C SER A 16 -4.84 19.16 13.70
N ASP A 17 -4.79 19.40 12.39
CA ASP A 17 -5.36 20.57 11.72
C ASP A 17 -6.30 20.11 10.60
N PRO A 18 -7.64 20.19 10.79
CA PRO A 18 -8.60 19.79 9.76
C PRO A 18 -8.54 20.59 8.45
N THR A 19 -7.85 21.73 8.43
CA THR A 19 -7.69 22.56 7.22
C THR A 19 -6.48 22.16 6.38
N ASP A 20 -5.56 21.35 6.93
CA ASP A 20 -4.41 20.81 6.21
C ASP A 20 -4.85 19.65 5.29
N LYS A 21 -4.53 19.75 4.00
CA LYS A 21 -4.90 18.75 2.98
C LYS A 21 -4.31 17.35 3.27
N ASP A 22 -3.22 17.28 4.03
CA ASP A 22 -2.50 16.05 4.37
C ASP A 22 -2.71 15.66 5.85
N ASN A 23 -3.68 16.28 6.55
CA ASN A 23 -3.89 16.11 7.99
C ASN A 23 -3.98 14.63 8.41
N ASN A 24 -4.72 13.81 7.64
CA ASN A 24 -4.88 12.39 7.95
C ASN A 24 -3.52 11.65 7.91
N PHE A 25 -2.70 11.93 6.90
CA PHE A 25 -1.39 11.29 6.77
C PHE A 25 -0.43 11.78 7.87
N LYS A 26 -0.43 13.07 8.19
CA LYS A 26 0.39 13.64 9.28
C LYS A 26 -0.01 13.07 10.66
N ASN A 27 -1.31 12.91 10.92
CA ASN A 27 -1.81 12.26 12.13
C ASN A 27 -1.33 10.81 12.23
N ASP A 28 -1.38 10.05 11.13
CA ASP A 28 -0.85 8.68 11.10
C ASP A 28 0.66 8.64 11.36
N VAL A 29 1.44 9.50 10.70
CA VAL A 29 2.90 9.58 10.94
C VAL A 29 3.19 9.92 12.41
N ALA A 30 2.45 10.87 12.99
CA ALA A 30 2.61 11.23 14.40
C ALA A 30 2.23 10.07 15.34
N LEU A 31 1.18 9.31 15.03
CA LEU A 31 0.76 8.15 15.81
C LEU A 31 1.82 7.02 15.75
N TYR A 32 2.29 6.66 14.56
CA TYR A 32 3.21 5.53 14.37
C TYR A 32 4.67 5.82 14.73
N THR A 33 5.02 7.08 14.97
CA THR A 33 6.37 7.47 15.41
C THR A 33 6.47 7.70 16.93
N GLN A 34 5.41 7.41 17.70
CA GLN A 34 5.43 7.47 19.17
C GLN A 34 6.31 6.38 19.80
N GLU A 35 6.41 5.22 19.15
CA GLU A 35 7.12 4.05 19.65
C GLU A 35 8.49 3.90 18.99
N ASP A 36 9.50 3.47 19.75
CA ASP A 36 10.82 3.14 19.21
C ASP A 36 10.79 1.73 18.57
N PRO A 37 11.01 1.59 17.26
CA PRO A 37 11.01 0.29 16.60
C PRO A 37 12.33 -0.49 16.79
N LEU A 38 13.42 0.16 17.18
CA LEU A 38 14.77 -0.43 17.21
C LEU A 38 14.91 -1.61 18.17
N PRO A 39 14.26 -1.69 19.34
CA PRO A 39 14.31 -2.86 20.20
C PRO A 39 13.82 -4.13 19.50
N THR A 40 12.79 -4.04 18.67
CA THR A 40 12.27 -5.18 17.91
C THR A 40 13.21 -5.54 16.77
N VAL A 41 13.71 -4.56 16.02
CA VAL A 41 14.68 -4.79 14.93
C VAL A 41 15.97 -5.41 15.47
N LYS A 42 16.45 -4.96 16.64
CA LYS A 42 17.65 -5.47 17.30
C LYS A 42 17.48 -6.94 17.71
N ARG A 43 16.34 -7.29 18.32
CA ARG A 43 16.03 -8.69 18.65
C ARG A 43 16.01 -9.57 17.41
N LEU A 44 15.38 -9.10 16.33
CA LEU A 44 15.31 -9.84 15.07
C LEU A 44 16.71 -10.05 14.47
N SER A 45 17.51 -8.98 14.43
CA SER A 45 18.90 -9.00 13.99
C SER A 45 19.73 -10.06 14.72
N GLN A 46 19.64 -10.10 16.04
CA GLN A 46 20.37 -11.06 16.87
C GLN A 46 19.87 -12.49 16.67
N SER A 47 18.56 -12.68 16.55
CA SER A 47 17.96 -14.02 16.44
C SER A 47 18.24 -14.70 15.10
N LEU A 48 18.36 -13.91 14.02
CA LEU A 48 18.52 -14.42 12.66
C LEU A 48 19.92 -14.24 12.08
N ASP A 49 20.84 -13.62 12.85
CA ASP A 49 22.17 -13.25 12.39
C ASP A 49 22.14 -12.38 11.11
N ILE A 50 21.24 -11.39 11.08
CA ILE A 50 21.09 -10.44 9.97
C ILE A 50 21.46 -9.04 10.45
N PRO A 51 22.31 -8.28 9.73
CA PRO A 51 22.62 -6.90 10.12
C PRO A 51 21.35 -6.04 10.23
N MET A 52 21.24 -5.24 11.31
CA MET A 52 20.07 -4.36 11.53
C MET A 52 19.77 -3.48 10.31
N GLY A 53 20.81 -2.90 9.69
CA GLY A 53 20.65 -2.07 8.48
C GLY A 53 20.03 -2.83 7.29
N SER A 54 20.30 -4.14 7.16
CA SER A 54 19.68 -4.97 6.13
C SER A 54 18.19 -5.21 6.41
N ILE A 55 17.81 -5.40 7.68
CA ILE A 55 16.40 -5.53 8.08
C ILE A 55 15.65 -4.22 7.81
N VAL A 56 16.20 -3.08 8.22
CA VAL A 56 15.60 -1.77 7.97
C VAL A 56 15.45 -1.52 6.46
N ARG A 57 16.51 -1.80 5.68
CA ARG A 57 16.47 -1.70 4.22
C ARG A 57 15.38 -2.59 3.62
N TYR A 58 15.25 -3.83 4.09
CA TYR A 58 14.20 -4.75 3.65
C TYR A 58 12.80 -4.19 3.96
N VAL A 59 12.55 -3.67 5.16
CA VAL A 59 11.26 -3.07 5.52
C VAL A 59 10.94 -1.88 4.63
N LEU A 60 11.90 -0.98 4.41
CA LEU A 60 11.72 0.18 3.52
C LEU A 60 11.45 -0.25 2.07
N CYS A 61 12.23 -1.18 1.53
CA CYS A 61 11.99 -1.68 0.17
C CYS A 61 10.65 -2.42 0.05
N LYS A 62 10.25 -3.19 1.06
CA LYS A 62 9.02 -4.00 1.02
C LYS A 62 7.74 -3.21 1.28
N TRP A 63 7.80 -2.11 2.03
CA TRP A 63 6.59 -1.40 2.48
C TRP A 63 6.55 0.06 2.07
N ALA A 64 7.69 0.76 2.08
CA ALA A 64 7.73 2.15 1.64
C ALA A 64 7.78 2.27 0.10
N MET A 65 8.39 1.30 -0.58
CA MET A 65 8.42 1.28 -2.05
C MET A 65 7.22 0.51 -2.65
N SER A 66 6.56 -0.35 -1.88
CA SER A 66 5.43 -1.17 -2.37
C SER A 66 4.10 -0.43 -2.49
N GLY A 67 4.02 0.84 -2.09
CA GLY A 67 2.96 1.75 -2.56
C GLY A 67 2.90 1.84 -4.10
N SER A 68 4.03 1.58 -4.77
CA SER A 68 4.07 1.34 -6.23
C SER A 68 3.83 -0.12 -6.63
N GLU A 69 4.07 -1.10 -5.76
CA GLU A 69 3.83 -2.52 -6.04
C GLU A 69 2.34 -2.87 -6.12
N SER A 70 1.45 -2.25 -5.36
CA SER A 70 -0.01 -2.44 -5.55
C SER A 70 -0.48 -2.01 -6.96
N LEU A 71 0.13 -0.96 -7.51
CA LEU A 71 -0.03 -0.53 -8.90
C LEU A 71 0.74 -1.40 -9.91
N LEU A 72 1.79 -2.13 -9.50
CA LEU A 72 2.55 -3.04 -10.35
C LEU A 72 1.97 -4.46 -10.38
N ASP A 73 1.32 -4.91 -9.30
CA ASP A 73 0.68 -6.22 -9.17
C ASP A 73 -0.67 -6.27 -9.91
N LEU A 74 -1.41 -5.15 -9.91
CA LEU A 74 -2.59 -4.98 -10.76
C LEU A 74 -2.25 -4.40 -12.13
N GLY A 75 -1.21 -3.57 -12.20
CA GLY A 75 -0.85 -2.76 -13.38
C GLY A 75 -1.68 -1.46 -13.46
N PRO A 76 -1.09 -0.31 -13.86
CA PRO A 76 -1.83 0.94 -14.07
C PRO A 76 -2.95 0.80 -15.13
N ASP A 77 -2.79 -0.15 -16.05
CA ASP A 77 -3.79 -0.48 -17.06
C ASP A 77 -5.08 -1.06 -16.47
N MET A 78 -4.99 -1.87 -15.40
CA MET A 78 -6.18 -2.44 -14.75
C MET A 78 -6.92 -1.41 -13.90
N VAL A 79 -6.19 -0.56 -13.18
CA VAL A 79 -6.79 0.55 -12.42
C VAL A 79 -7.51 1.50 -13.36
N LYS A 80 -6.87 1.86 -14.48
CA LYS A 80 -7.49 2.67 -15.53
C LYS A 80 -8.72 1.99 -16.12
N LYS A 81 -8.65 0.70 -16.44
CA LYS A 81 -9.78 -0.05 -16.99
C LYS A 81 -10.98 -0.09 -16.06
N VAL A 82 -10.77 -0.22 -14.74
CA VAL A 82 -11.86 -0.17 -13.75
C VAL A 82 -12.45 1.25 -13.65
N SER A 83 -11.61 2.28 -13.67
CA SER A 83 -12.06 3.68 -13.72
C SER A 83 -12.92 3.96 -14.96
N ASP A 84 -12.43 3.59 -16.14
CA ASP A 84 -13.10 3.83 -17.42
C ASP A 84 -14.50 3.18 -17.47
N ILE A 85 -14.69 2.03 -16.80
CA ILE A 85 -15.99 1.36 -16.68
C ILE A 85 -16.99 2.20 -15.87
N PHE A 86 -16.54 2.79 -14.77
CA PHE A 86 -17.38 3.68 -13.96
C PHE A 86 -17.66 4.99 -14.68
N ASP A 87 -16.64 5.62 -15.25
CA ASP A 87 -16.76 6.88 -15.98
C ASP A 87 -17.75 6.75 -17.15
N LEU A 88 -17.72 5.63 -17.89
CA LEU A 88 -18.67 5.38 -18.96
C LEU A 88 -20.11 5.22 -18.45
N ALA A 89 -20.32 4.46 -17.38
CA ALA A 89 -21.67 4.27 -16.82
C ALA A 89 -22.23 5.56 -16.21
N GLU A 90 -21.37 6.36 -15.58
CA GLU A 90 -21.74 7.66 -15.02
C GLU A 90 -22.05 8.69 -16.12
N SER A 91 -21.32 8.67 -17.23
CA SER A 91 -21.59 9.57 -18.37
C SER A 91 -22.99 9.36 -18.98
N VAL A 92 -23.52 8.14 -18.94
CA VAL A 92 -24.88 7.82 -19.38
C VAL A 92 -25.90 8.10 -18.27
N GLY A 93 -25.51 7.95 -17.01
CA GLY A 93 -26.28 8.40 -15.85
C GLY A 93 -27.51 7.55 -15.51
N THR A 94 -27.65 6.34 -16.05
CA THR A 94 -28.81 5.47 -15.79
C THR A 94 -28.48 4.33 -14.83
N ASP A 95 -29.47 3.91 -14.04
CA ASP A 95 -29.31 2.78 -13.11
C ASP A 95 -28.98 1.46 -13.84
N LYS A 96 -29.50 1.30 -15.06
CA LYS A 96 -29.21 0.14 -15.90
C LYS A 96 -27.71 0.06 -16.25
N GLU A 97 -27.10 1.18 -16.65
CA GLU A 97 -25.67 1.19 -16.99
C GLU A 97 -24.78 1.11 -15.73
N LYS A 98 -25.20 1.69 -14.60
CA LYS A 98 -24.51 1.51 -13.31
C LYS A 98 -24.51 0.04 -12.87
N LEU A 99 -25.65 -0.66 -13.01
CA LEU A 99 -25.75 -2.08 -12.68
C LEU A 99 -24.86 -2.94 -13.59
N LYS A 100 -24.79 -2.59 -14.88
CA LYS A 100 -23.89 -3.24 -15.84
C LYS A 100 -22.43 -3.02 -15.49
N ALA A 101 -22.03 -1.80 -15.11
CA ALA A 101 -20.68 -1.49 -14.64
C ALA A 101 -20.32 -2.30 -13.39
N TYR A 102 -21.24 -2.40 -12.42
CA TYR A 102 -21.06 -3.24 -11.24
C TYR A 102 -20.78 -4.70 -11.61
N GLY A 103 -21.53 -5.26 -12.56
CA GLY A 103 -21.31 -6.62 -13.07
C GLY A 103 -19.90 -6.80 -13.63
N SER A 104 -19.47 -5.90 -14.52
CA SER A 104 -18.14 -5.93 -15.13
C SER A 104 -17.00 -5.86 -14.09
N VAL A 105 -17.12 -4.97 -13.10
CA VAL A 105 -16.12 -4.84 -12.04
C VAL A 105 -16.13 -6.06 -11.12
N LYS A 106 -17.30 -6.63 -10.83
CA LYS A 106 -17.43 -7.86 -10.05
C LYS A 106 -16.73 -9.05 -10.72
N GLU A 107 -16.81 -9.17 -12.05
CA GLU A 107 -16.08 -10.20 -12.80
C GLU A 107 -14.56 -10.01 -12.69
N ILE A 108 -14.08 -8.78 -12.85
CA ILE A 108 -12.66 -8.44 -12.67
C ILE A 108 -12.19 -8.81 -11.25
N MET A 109 -12.97 -8.44 -10.23
CA MET A 109 -12.70 -8.78 -8.83
C MET A 109 -12.71 -10.29 -8.58
N SER A 110 -13.60 -11.03 -9.24
CA SER A 110 -13.66 -12.49 -9.13
C SER A 110 -12.36 -13.15 -9.62
N TRP A 111 -11.80 -12.68 -10.74
CA TRP A 111 -10.51 -13.17 -11.25
C TRP A 111 -9.35 -12.84 -10.31
N MET A 112 -9.34 -11.63 -9.72
CA MET A 112 -8.30 -11.21 -8.76
C MET A 112 -8.38 -11.97 -7.43
N LYS A 113 -9.55 -12.55 -7.11
CA LYS A 113 -9.74 -13.35 -5.89
C LYS A 113 -9.22 -14.79 -6.03
N VAL A 114 -9.06 -15.31 -7.25
CA VAL A 114 -8.62 -16.69 -7.49
C VAL A 114 -7.30 -17.03 -6.77
N PRO A 115 -6.23 -16.19 -6.84
CA PRO A 115 -5.00 -16.43 -6.08
C PRO A 115 -5.14 -16.40 -4.56
N LEU A 116 -6.18 -15.73 -4.04
CA LEU A 116 -6.46 -15.63 -2.61
C LEU A 116 -7.21 -16.87 -2.10
N ASP A 117 -8.06 -17.46 -2.95
CA ASP A 117 -8.86 -18.65 -2.61
C ASP A 117 -8.10 -19.97 -2.88
N ASP A 118 -7.14 -19.99 -3.81
CA ASP A 118 -6.30 -21.16 -4.11
C ASP A 118 -4.79 -20.81 -4.14
N PRO A 119 -4.02 -21.22 -3.11
CA PRO A 119 -2.57 -21.02 -3.06
C PRO A 119 -1.78 -21.70 -4.19
N ASN A 120 -2.39 -22.65 -4.92
CA ASN A 120 -1.79 -23.42 -6.00
C ASN A 120 -2.37 -23.09 -7.39
N TYR A 121 -3.07 -21.96 -7.58
CA TYR A 121 -3.75 -21.60 -8.84
C TYR A 121 -2.85 -21.57 -10.11
N ARG A 122 -1.52 -21.64 -9.96
CA ARG A 122 -0.53 -21.63 -11.04
C ARG A 122 0.09 -23.01 -11.35
N ASN A 123 -0.32 -24.08 -10.67
CA ASN A 123 0.14 -25.45 -10.94
C ASN A 123 -0.69 -26.13 -12.02
#